data_AF-A0AAW8AUG6-F1
#
_entry.id   AF-A0AAW8AUG6-F1
#
_cell.length_a   1.000
_cell.length_b   1.000
_cell.length_c   1.000
_cell.angle_alpha   90.00
_cell.angle_beta   90.00
_cell.angle_gamma   90.00
#
_symmetry.space_group_name_H-M   'P 1'
#
loop_
_entity.id
_entity.type
_entity.pdbx_description
1 polymer ?
#
loop_
_entity_poly.entity_id
_entity_poly.type
_entity_poly.pdbx_seq_one_letter_code
_entity_poly.pdbx_strand_id
1 'polypeptide(L)' 'MRCYRCGECKEDNRFRPNQPYWNRWCLRCERTPTGVLPLPQEKEDVWRDSDEVSPT' A
#
# COMPACT_ATOMS: atom_id res chain seq x y z
N MET A 1 -8.94 0.96 6.47
CA MET A 1 -7.83 1.48 7.31
C MET A 1 -7.39 2.91 6.94
N ARG A 2 -6.82 3.67 7.89
CA ARG A 2 -6.25 5.01 7.65
C ARG A 2 -4.76 4.92 7.35
N CYS A 3 -4.30 5.60 6.31
CA CYS A 3 -2.87 5.75 6.00
C CYS A 3 -2.27 6.89 6.83
N TYR A 4 -1.19 6.62 7.58
CA TYR A 4 -0.52 7.65 8.39
C TYR A 4 0.26 8.67 7.56
N ARG A 5 0.57 8.36 6.29
CA ARG A 5 1.32 9.26 5.42
C ARG A 5 0.43 10.25 4.65
N CYS A 6 -0.67 9.79 4.04
CA CYS A 6 -1.59 10.69 3.32
C CYS A 6 -2.85 11.05 4.10
N GLY A 7 -3.09 10.45 5.28
CA GLY A 7 -4.24 10.74 6.13
C GLY A 7 -5.58 10.17 5.65
N GLU A 8 -5.65 9.65 4.43
CA GLU A 8 -6.87 9.11 3.82
C GLU A 8 -7.29 7.76 4.41
N CYS A 9 -8.61 7.56 4.55
CA CYS A 9 -9.21 6.26 4.79
C CYS A 9 -9.32 5.49 3.47
N LYS A 10 -8.79 4.27 3.46
CA LYS A 10 -8.74 3.37 2.30
C LYS A 10 -9.15 1.96 2.71
N GLU A 11 -9.46 1.13 1.72
CA GLU A 11 -9.73 -0.31 1.90
C GLU A 11 -8.47 -1.06 2.33
N ASP A 12 -8.64 -2.20 3.01
CA ASP A 12 -7.54 -3.04 3.52
C ASP A 12 -6.59 -3.52 2.42
N ASN A 13 -7.13 -3.85 1.25
CA ASN A 13 -6.36 -4.26 0.07
C ASN A 13 -5.41 -3.18 -0.49
N ARG A 14 -5.41 -1.96 0.06
CA ARG A 14 -4.47 -0.90 -0.34
C ARG A 14 -3.25 -0.81 0.57
N PHE A 15 -3.16 -1.67 1.56
CA PHE A 15 -2.04 -1.77 2.50
C PHE A 15 -1.37 -3.12 2.30
N ARG A 16 -0.07 -3.19 2.58
CA ARG A 16 0.56 -4.51 2.70
C ARG A 16 0.01 -5.23 3.93
N PRO A 17 -0.18 -6.56 3.85
CA PRO A 17 -0.50 -7.36 5.02
C PRO A 17 0.62 -7.23 6.05
N ASN A 18 0.26 -7.34 7.33
CA ASN A 18 1.21 -7.33 8.46
C ASN A 18 2.09 -6.07 8.58
N GLN A 19 1.66 -4.92 8.06
CA GLN A 19 2.37 -3.68 8.33
C GLN A 19 2.30 -3.30 9.81
N PRO A 20 3.43 -2.93 10.43
CA PRO A 20 3.44 -2.36 11.77
C PRO A 20 2.52 -1.14 11.88
N TYR A 21 1.95 -0.91 13.06
CA TYR A 21 1.04 0.23 13.26
C TYR A 21 1.73 1.59 13.06
N TRP A 22 3.04 1.69 13.34
CA TRP A 22 3.81 2.94 13.27
C TRP A 22 4.18 3.37 11.84
N ASN A 23 4.17 2.45 10.88
CA ASN A 23 4.40 2.74 9.44
C ASN A 23 3.27 2.20 8.57
N ARG A 24 2.03 2.18 9.08
CA ARG A 24 0.86 1.77 8.29
C ARG A 24 0.59 2.78 7.18
N TRP A 25 1.12 2.50 6.00
CA TRP A 25 1.09 3.34 4.81
C TRP A 25 0.43 2.57 3.67
N CYS A 26 -0.41 3.24 2.89
CA CYS A 26 -0.96 2.61 1.68
C CYS A 26 0.14 2.41 0.63
N LEU A 27 -0.03 1.47 -0.29
CA LEU A 27 0.95 1.10 -1.32
C LEU A 27 1.45 2.31 -2.13
N ARG A 28 0.56 3.22 -2.51
CA ARG A 28 0.90 4.50 -3.15
C ARG A 28 1.91 5.33 -2.34
N CYS A 29 1.69 5.40 -1.03
CA CYS A 29 2.54 6.11 -0.09
C CYS A 29 3.81 5.34 0.24
N GLU A 30 3.84 4.02 0.10
CA GLU A 30 5.06 3.21 0.21
C GLU A 30 5.95 3.43 -1.03
N ARG A 31 5.35 3.50 -2.22
CA ARG A 31 6.04 3.76 -3.49
C ARG A 31 6.55 5.20 -3.62
N THR A 32 5.84 6.17 -3.07
CA THR A 32 6.24 7.58 -3.17
C THR A 32 7.49 7.83 -2.31
N PRO A 33 8.63 8.29 -2.85
CA PRO A 33 9.80 8.63 -2.04
C PRO A 33 9.51 9.76 -1.04
N THR A 34 10.17 9.76 0.12
CA THR A 34 10.00 10.80 1.15
C THR A 34 10.44 12.16 0.62
N GLY A 35 9.68 13.22 0.91
CA GLY A 35 9.95 14.56 0.40
C GLY A 35 9.36 14.85 -0.99
N VAL A 36 8.68 13.88 -1.60
CA VAL A 36 7.95 14.07 -2.86
C VAL A 36 6.45 14.02 -2.59
N LEU A 37 5.67 14.80 -3.36
CA LEU A 37 4.22 14.74 -3.32
C LEU A 37 3.73 13.31 -3.64
N PRO A 38 2.62 12.86 -3.02
CA PRO A 38 2.06 11.54 -3.29
C PRO A 38 1.84 11.35 -4.78
N LEU A 39 2.37 10.26 -5.34
CA LEU A 39 2.10 9.87 -6.71
C LEU A 39 0.58 9.70 -6.93
N PRO A 40 0.07 9.86 -8.16
CA PRO A 40 -1.31 9.50 -8.48
C PRO A 40 -1.57 8.04 -8.11
N GLN A 41 -2.81 7.74 -7.74
CA GLN A 41 -3.23 6.39 -7.41
C GLN A 41 -3.31 5.56 -8.70
N GLU A 42 -2.58 4.46 -8.75
CA GLU A 42 -2.54 3.55 -9.90
C GLU A 42 -3.24 2.22 -9.62
N LYS A 43 -3.51 1.44 -10.67
CA LYS A 43 -4.19 0.14 -10.57
C LYS A 43 -3.33 -0.91 -9.85
N GLU A 44 -2.00 -0.73 -9.87
CA GLU A 44 -1.04 -1.57 -9.14
C GLU A 44 -0.95 -1.26 -7.64
N ASP A 45 -1.50 -0.14 -7.16
CA ASP A 45 -1.52 0.22 -5.73
C ASP A 45 -2.60 -0.56 -4.94
N VAL A 46 -2.80 -1.82 -5.32
CA VAL A 46 -3.68 -2.79 -4.70
C VAL A 46 -2.86 -4.04 -4.43
N TRP A 47 -2.80 -4.45 -3.17
CA TRP A 47 -2.13 -5.66 -2.78
C TRP A 47 -2.88 -6.85 -3.36
N ARG A 48 -2.14 -7.72 -4.04
CA ARG A 48 -2.63 -9.00 -4.55
C ARG A 48 -1.90 -10.08 -3.79
N ASP A 49 -2.65 -11.02 -3.24
CA ASP A 49 -2.06 -12.21 -2.65
C ASP A 49 -1.32 -12.95 -3.76
N SER A 50 -0.01 -13.12 -3.60
CA SER A 50 0.85 -13.66 -4.64
C SER A 50 0.92 -15.18 -4.46
N ASP A 51 -0.24 -15.83 -4.38
CA ASP A 51 -0.39 -17.28 -4.22
C ASP A 51 -0.62 -17.96 -5.58
N GLU A 52 0.22 -17.66 -6.58
CA GLU A 52 0.39 -18.55 -7.74
C GLU A 52 1.87 -18.86 -7.93
N VAL A 53 2.43 -19.63 -7.00
CA VAL A 53 3.60 -20.47 -7.29
C VAL A 53 3.11 -21.56 -8.24
N SER A 54 3.53 -21.48 -9.50
CA SER A 54 3.23 -22.43 -10.57
C SER A 54 3.38 -23.89 -10.10
N PRO A 55 2.41 -24.78 -10.32
CA PRO A 55 2.67 -26.21 -10.18
C PRO A 55 3.68 -26.62 -11.26
N THR A 56 4.74 -27.28 -10.79
CA THR A 56 5.82 -27.90 -11.60
C THR A 56 5.32 -29.10 -12.38
#